data_AF-A0A089Q9Z5-F1
#
_entry.id   AF-A0A089Q9Z5-F1
#
_cell.length_a   1.000
_cell.length_b   1.000
_cell.length_c   1.000
_cell.angle_alpha   90.00
_cell.angle_beta   90.00
_cell.angle_gamma   90.00
#
_symmetry.space_group_name_H-M   'P 1'
#
loop_
_entity.id
_entity.type
_entity.pdbx_description
1 polymer ?
#
loop_
_entity_poly.entity_id
_entity_poly.type
_entity_poly.pdbx_seq_one_letter_code
_entity_poly.pdbx_strand_id
1 'polypeptide(L)'
;MAGIMAHRRAADWGVTRHRYVHTFHLHHTAKIATEGEGLITEVHRSPVPQDAWHFGSGFLSGRSIPIITYHRRRGEYGRSVVPIDDAGDAEEAA
;
A
#
# COMPACT_ATOMS: atom_id res chain seq x y z
N MET A 1 2.49 -12.19 -8.02
CA MET A 1 2.82 -11.07 -8.95
C MET A 1 4.24 -11.13 -9.50
N ALA A 2 5.24 -11.55 -8.72
CA ALA A 2 6.64 -11.64 -9.16
C ALA A 2 6.87 -12.38 -10.48
N GLY A 3 6.38 -13.61 -10.62
CA GLY A 3 6.55 -14.39 -11.85
C GLY A 3 5.98 -13.72 -13.11
N ILE A 4 4.87 -13.00 -13.00
CA ILE A 4 4.26 -12.30 -14.15
C ILE A 4 5.16 -11.15 -14.61
N MET A 5 5.68 -10.35 -13.67
CA MET A 5 6.61 -9.25 -13.94
C MET A 5 7.92 -9.77 -14.52
N ALA A 6 8.50 -10.80 -13.91
CA ALA A 6 9.71 -11.45 -14.40
C ALA A 6 9.55 -11.99 -15.82
N HIS A 7 8.40 -12.60 -16.13
CA HIS A 7 8.13 -13.16 -17.45
C HIS A 7 7.86 -12.08 -18.51
N ARG A 8 6.96 -11.14 -18.24
CA ARG A 8 6.51 -10.13 -19.23
C ARG A 8 7.47 -8.94 -19.38
N ARG A 9 8.30 -8.68 -18.38
CA ARG A 9 9.27 -7.56 -18.33
C ARG A 9 10.66 -8.06 -17.91
N ALA A 10 11.11 -9.16 -18.52
CA ALA A 10 12.36 -9.84 -18.15
C ALA A 10 13.60 -8.91 -18.21
N ALA A 11 13.68 -8.03 -19.21
CA ALA A 11 14.78 -7.08 -19.33
C ALA A 11 14.80 -6.10 -18.14
N ASP A 12 13.66 -5.46 -17.84
CA ASP A 12 13.53 -4.54 -16.69
C ASP A 12 13.81 -5.27 -15.37
N TRP A 13 13.32 -6.50 -15.22
CA TRP A 13 13.57 -7.37 -14.07
C TRP A 13 15.07 -7.63 -13.86
N GLY A 14 15.81 -7.89 -14.94
CA GLY A 14 17.25 -8.15 -14.89
C GLY A 14 18.08 -6.91 -14.55
N VAL A 15 17.66 -5.71 -14.99
CA VAL A 15 18.44 -4.47 -14.79
C VAL A 15 18.04 -3.66 -13.55
N THR A 16 16.92 -4.00 -12.89
CA THR A 16 16.44 -3.28 -11.69
C THR A 16 16.64 -4.08 -10.40
N ARG A 17 17.15 -3.40 -9.37
CA ARG A 17 17.33 -4.00 -8.03
C ARG A 17 16.12 -3.81 -7.12
N HIS A 18 15.44 -2.68 -7.25
CA HIS A 18 14.32 -2.28 -6.41
C HIS A 18 13.03 -2.36 -7.21
N ARG A 19 12.09 -3.19 -6.76
CA ARG A 19 10.84 -3.48 -7.47
C ARG A 19 9.69 -3.47 -6.47
N TYR A 20 8.69 -2.64 -6.75
CA TYR A 20 7.52 -2.43 -5.89
C TYR A 20 6.25 -2.61 -6.72
N VAL A 21 5.25 -3.23 -6.11
CA VAL A 21 3.90 -3.34 -6.65
C VAL A 21 2.95 -2.78 -5.61
N HIS A 22 2.27 -1.69 -5.98
CA HIS A 22 1.24 -1.08 -5.18
C HIS A 22 -0.12 -1.55 -5.65
N THR A 23 -0.84 -2.21 -4.77
CA THR A 23 -2.22 -2.62 -5.01
C THR A 23 -3.16 -1.84 -4.11
N PHE A 24 -4.40 -1.79 -4.53
CA PHE A 24 -5.50 -1.15 -3.82
C PHE A 24 -6.65 -2.17 -3.74
N HIS A 25 -7.89 -1.72 -3.77
CA HIS A 25 -9.12 -2.53 -3.80
C HIS A 25 -9.46 -3.23 -2.47
N LEU A 26 -8.49 -3.85 -1.80
CA LEU A 26 -8.69 -4.30 -0.42
C LEU A 26 -8.53 -3.10 0.52
N HIS A 27 -9.55 -2.84 1.35
CA HIS A 27 -9.57 -1.61 2.16
C HIS A 27 -8.55 -1.61 3.31
N HIS A 28 -8.05 -2.78 3.74
CA HIS A 28 -7.03 -2.90 4.78
C HIS A 28 -5.62 -2.97 4.20
N THR A 29 -4.61 -2.68 5.03
CA THR A 29 -3.19 -2.80 4.64
C THR A 29 -2.72 -4.25 4.70
N ALA A 30 -1.91 -4.66 3.73
CA ALA A 30 -1.27 -5.97 3.72
C ALA A 30 0.04 -5.94 2.92
N LYS A 31 1.07 -6.66 3.37
CA LYS A 31 2.26 -6.96 2.55
C LYS A 31 2.12 -8.38 2.01
N ILE A 32 1.87 -8.49 0.70
CA ILE A 32 1.60 -9.77 0.01
C ILE A 32 2.90 -10.46 -0.44
N ALA A 33 3.95 -9.69 -0.72
CA ALA A 33 5.26 -10.22 -1.08
C ALA A 33 6.36 -9.36 -0.44
N THR A 34 7.45 -10.02 -0.07
CA THR A 34 8.63 -9.41 0.53
C THR A 34 9.81 -9.47 -0.44
N GLU A 35 10.91 -8.85 -0.06
CA GLU A 35 12.17 -8.79 -0.80
C GLU A 35 12.69 -10.18 -1.23
N GLY A 36 12.38 -11.24 -0.48
CA GLY A 36 12.73 -12.63 -0.81
C GLY A 36 12.11 -13.12 -2.13
N GLU A 37 10.96 -12.58 -2.51
CA GLU A 37 10.27 -12.87 -3.78
C GLU A 37 10.78 -12.00 -4.95
N GLY A 38 11.83 -11.22 -4.70
CA GLY A 38 12.44 -10.30 -5.67
C GLY A 38 11.65 -9.01 -5.88
N LEU A 39 10.50 -8.81 -5.23
CA LEU A 39 9.76 -7.55 -5.24
C LEU A 39 8.89 -7.43 -3.99
N ILE A 40 8.62 -6.19 -3.57
CA ILE A 40 7.66 -5.93 -2.49
C ILE A 40 6.28 -5.68 -3.12
N THR A 41 5.27 -6.42 -2.69
CA THR A 41 3.86 -6.12 -3.02
C THR A 41 3.15 -5.67 -1.76
N GLU A 42 2.55 -4.49 -1.79
CA GLU A 42 1.74 -3.97 -0.68
C GLU A 42 0.37 -3.52 -1.16
N VAL A 43 -0.63 -3.78 -0.33
CA VAL A 43 -1.97 -3.24 -0.42
C VAL A 43 -2.02 -1.96 0.41
N HIS A 44 -2.38 -0.87 -0.23
CA HIS A 44 -2.63 0.39 0.47
C HIS A 44 -4.05 0.43 1.00
N ARG A 45 -4.16 0.94 2.23
CA ARG A 45 -5.43 1.17 2.91
C ARG A 45 -6.29 2.16 2.09
N SER A 46 -7.60 1.95 2.11
CA SER A 46 -8.53 2.84 1.40
C SER A 46 -8.62 4.20 2.11
N PRO A 47 -8.60 5.34 1.40
CA PRO A 47 -8.91 6.64 1.98
C PRO A 47 -10.42 6.89 2.10
N VAL A 48 -11.24 6.06 1.44
CA VAL A 48 -12.70 6.22 1.34
C VAL A 48 -13.37 5.52 2.52
N PRO A 49 -14.41 6.14 3.14
CA PRO A 49 -15.23 5.48 4.15
C PRO A 49 -15.86 4.19 3.64
N GLN A 50 -16.16 3.28 4.56
CA GLN A 50 -16.90 2.07 4.26
C GLN A 50 -18.32 2.41 3.79
N ASP A 51 -18.82 1.66 2.81
CA ASP A 51 -20.25 1.72 2.49
C ASP A 51 -21.08 0.97 3.55
N ALA A 52 -22.40 1.13 3.48
CA ALA A 52 -23.33 0.54 4.43
C ALA A 52 -23.26 -1.00 4.49
N TRP A 53 -22.96 -1.65 3.37
CA TRP A 53 -22.89 -3.11 3.32
C TRP A 53 -21.63 -3.61 4.04
N HIS A 54 -20.47 -2.97 3.77
CA HIS A 54 -19.21 -3.32 4.41
C HIS A 54 -19.23 -3.06 5.91
N PHE A 55 -19.81 -1.92 6.32
CA PHE A 55 -20.03 -1.60 7.74
C PHE A 55 -20.95 -2.63 8.41
N GLY A 56 -22.11 -2.91 7.80
CA GLY A 56 -23.07 -3.90 8.32
C GLY A 56 -22.54 -5.33 8.36
N SER A 57 -21.57 -5.66 7.52
CA SER A 57 -20.89 -6.95 7.49
C SER A 57 -19.77 -7.08 8.55
N GLY A 58 -19.52 -6.04 9.35
CA GLY A 58 -18.53 -6.07 10.43
C GLY A 58 -17.07 -6.01 9.96
N PHE A 59 -16.82 -5.60 8.72
CA PHE A 59 -15.44 -5.38 8.27
C PHE A 59 -14.81 -4.19 8.99
N LEU A 60 -13.56 -4.33 9.40
CA LEU A 60 -12.82 -3.27 10.08
C LEU A 60 -11.66 -2.79 9.21
N SER A 61 -11.61 -1.49 8.97
CA SER A 61 -10.47 -0.85 8.34
C SER A 61 -10.41 0.62 8.74
N GLY A 62 -9.25 1.06 9.23
CA GLY A 62 -8.96 2.50 9.29
C GLY A 62 -8.80 3.08 7.88
N ARG A 63 -8.50 4.38 7.79
CA ARG A 63 -8.24 5.08 6.52
C ARG A 63 -6.93 5.85 6.58
N SER A 64 -6.15 5.81 5.52
CA SER A 64 -4.90 6.59 5.42
C SER A 64 -4.39 6.69 4.00
N ILE A 65 -3.51 7.67 3.75
CA ILE A 65 -2.77 7.82 2.51
C ILE A 65 -1.26 7.78 2.83
N PRO A 66 -0.51 6.80 2.30
CA PRO A 66 0.94 6.78 2.43
C PRO A 66 1.61 7.68 1.39
N ILE A 67 2.62 8.40 1.83
CA ILE A 67 3.56 9.15 0.99
C ILE A 67 4.87 8.37 1.01
N ILE A 68 5.25 7.79 -0.13
CA ILE A 68 6.44 6.95 -0.23
C ILE A 68 7.44 7.58 -1.19
N THR A 69 8.64 7.80 -0.69
CA THR A 69 9.75 8.38 -1.45
C THR A 69 10.71 7.27 -1.86
N TYR A 70 10.98 7.16 -3.16
CA TYR A 70 11.94 6.20 -3.71
C TYR A 70 13.24 6.88 -4.13
N HIS A 71 14.35 6.23 -3.79
CA HIS A 71 15.68 6.60 -4.26
C HIS A 71 16.23 5.51 -5.19
N ARG A 72 16.67 5.91 -6.39
CA ARG A 72 17.12 5.00 -7.46
C ARG A 72 18.08 3.89 -6.99
N ARG A 73 19.03 4.22 -6.11
CA ARG A 73 20.05 3.27 -5.61
C ARG A 73 19.68 2.59 -4.30
N ARG A 74 18.80 3.17 -3.49
CA ARG A 74 18.52 2.71 -2.12
C ARG A 74 17.14 2.07 -1.95
N GLY A 75 16.28 2.16 -2.96
CA GLY A 75 14.90 1.67 -2.88
C GLY A 75 14.02 2.69 -2.17
N GLU A 76 13.02 2.23 -1.41
CA GLU A 76 12.23 3.06 -0.51
C GLU A 76 13.17 3.79 0.47
N TYR A 77 13.15 5.11 0.41
CA TYR A 77 14.03 5.98 1.18
C TYR A 77 13.33 6.54 2.42
N GLY A 78 12.03 6.76 2.33
CA GLY A 78 11.24 7.29 3.43
C GLY A 78 9.75 7.12 3.18
N ARG A 79 9.00 7.02 4.28
CA ARG A 79 7.56 6.85 4.29
C ARG A 79 6.97 7.76 5.36
N SER A 80 5.93 8.50 4.99
CA SER A 80 5.02 9.15 5.94
C SER A 80 3.61 8.64 5.67
N VAL A 81 2.76 8.57 6.70
CA VAL A 81 1.38 8.12 6.56
C VAL A 81 0.49 9.21 7.12
N VAL A 82 -0.43 9.69 6.29
CA VAL A 82 -1.48 10.62 6.71
C VAL A 82 -2.71 9.79 7.09
N PRO A 83 -3.03 9.65 8.39
CA PRO A 83 -4.30 9.05 8.78
C PRO A 83 -5.45 9.95 8.30
N ILE A 84 -6.59 9.33 7.99
CA ILE A 84 -7.82 10.05 7.71
C ILE A 84 -8.79 9.66 8.80
N ASP A 85 -9.05 10.60 9.70
CA ASP A 85 -9.94 10.39 10.81
C ASP A 85 -11.39 10.36 10.32
N ASP A 86 -12.21 9.55 10.96
CA ASP A 86 -13.65 9.64 10.80
C ASP A 86 -14.12 10.91 11.54
N ALA A 87 -15.19 11.56 11.08
CA ALA A 87 -15.59 12.89 11.54
C ALA A 87 -15.92 13.01 13.06
N GLY A 88 -15.71 11.95 13.85
CA GLY A 88 -15.85 11.92 15.31
C GLY A 88 -14.63 12.40 16.09
N ASP A 89 -13.44 12.53 15.48
CA ASP A 89 -12.20 12.86 16.22
C ASP A 89 -11.86 14.37 16.20
N ALA A 90 -12.78 15.22 15.72
CA ALA A 90 -12.59 16.66 15.62
C ALA A 90 -12.56 17.42 16.97
N GLU A 91 -12.57 16.70 18.11
CA GLU A 91 -12.70 17.31 19.44
C GLU A 91 -11.34 17.63 20.12
N GLU A 92 -10.21 17.25 19.53
CA GLU A 92 -8.88 17.38 20.19
C GLU A 92 -7.90 18.31 19.47
N ALA A 93 -8.40 19.40 18.89
CA ALA A 93 -7.59 20.55 18.48
C ALA A 93 -7.94 21.78 19.32
N ALA A 94 -7.58 21.72 20.61
CA ALA A 94 -7.51 22.87 21.52
C ALA A 94 -6.04 23.24 21.75
#